data_AF-A0A2V7JVJ5-F1
#
_entry.id   AF-A0A2V7JVJ5-F1
#
_cell.length_a   1.000
_cell.length_b   1.000
_cell.length_c   1.000
_cell.angle_alpha   90.00
_cell.angle_beta   90.00
_cell.angle_gamma   90.00
#
_symmetry.space_group_name_H-M   'P 1'
#
loop_
_entity.id
_entity.type
_entity.pdbx_description
1 polymer ?
#
loop_
_entity_poly.entity_id
_entity_poly.type
_entity_poly.pdbx_seq_one_letter_code
_entity_poly.pdbx_strand_id
1 'polypeptide(L)' 'MREEARRIDERLEATLRIPDVEPTAIVVIAHALPTHGGTMRTPIMAAIARACAERGWYALRFNFR' A
#
# COMPACT_ATOMS: atom_id res chain seq x y z
N MET A 1 -6.04 22.01 -11.62
CA MET A 1 -5.62 20.60 -11.68
C MET A 1 -6.85 19.80 -12.10
N ARG A 2 -6.83 19.13 -13.26
CA ARG A 2 -7.95 18.27 -13.67
C ARG A 2 -7.66 16.86 -13.18
N GLU A 3 -8.55 16.32 -12.37
CA GLU A 3 -8.49 14.94 -11.91
C GLU A 3 -9.35 14.11 -12.88
N GLU A 4 -8.69 13.39 -13.79
CA GLU A 4 -9.37 12.46 -14.70
C GLU A 4 -9.12 11.03 -14.21
N ALA A 5 -10.19 10.33 -13.85
CA ALA A 5 -10.12 8.92 -13.50
C ALA A 5 -9.75 8.11 -14.75
N ARG A 6 -8.51 7.60 -14.79
CA ARG A 6 -8.07 6.66 -15.83
C ARG A 6 -8.14 5.25 -15.28
N ARG A 7 -8.93 4.41 -15.95
CA ARG A 7 -8.93 2.98 -15.69
C ARG A 7 -7.66 2.40 -16.30
N ILE A 8 -6.86 1.73 -15.48
CA ILE A 8 -5.70 0.97 -15.93
C ILE A 8 -6.20 -0.47 -16.08
N ASP A 9 -6.23 -1.00 -17.31
CA ASP A 9 -6.70 -2.37 -17.59
C ASP A 9 -5.69 -3.45 -17.14
N GLU A 10 -4.53 -3.03 -16.63
CA GLU A 10 -3.47 -3.89 -16.11
C GLU A 10 -3.64 -4.11 -14.60
N ARG A 11 -3.32 -5.32 -14.13
CA ARG A 11 -3.40 -5.70 -12.71
C ARG A 11 -2.13 -5.27 -11.98
N LEU A 12 -2.29 -4.64 -10.81
CA LEU A 12 -1.20 -4.41 -9.87
C LEU A 12 -1.16 -5.51 -8.81
N GLU A 13 0.03 -6.03 -8.52
CA GLU A 13 0.25 -6.91 -7.37
C GLU A 13 0.19 -6.08 -6.09
N ALA A 14 -0.62 -6.50 -5.12
CA ALA A 14 -0.78 -5.79 -3.86
C ALA A 14 -0.96 -6.73 -2.66
N THR A 15 -0.69 -6.21 -1.47
CA THR A 15 -1.07 -6.80 -0.18
C THR A 15 -1.93 -5.82 0.59
N LEU A 16 -3.10 -6.28 1.03
CA LEU A 16 -3.92 -5.57 2.00
C LEU A 16 -3.73 -6.19 3.38
N ARG A 17 -3.36 -5.38 4.36
CA ARG A 17 -3.45 -5.76 5.76
C ARG A 17 -4.74 -5.22 6.36
N ILE A 18 -5.50 -6.12 6.97
CA ILE A 18 -6.78 -5.86 7.61
C ILE A 18 -6.50 -5.75 9.13
N PRO A 19 -6.95 -4.69 9.81
CA PRO A 19 -6.83 -4.59 11.26
C PRO A 19 -7.81 -5.56 11.94
N ASP A 20 -7.47 -6.04 13.15
CA ASP A 20 -8.33 -6.95 13.93
C ASP A 20 -9.43 -6.22 14.72
N VAL A 21 -9.55 -4.91 14.52
CA VAL A 21 -10.55 -4.03 15.13
C VAL A 21 -11.37 -3.34 14.03
N GLU A 22 -12.47 -2.69 14.40
CA GLU A 22 -13.28 -1.92 13.46
C GLU A 22 -12.40 -0.88 12.73
N PRO A 23 -12.27 -0.97 11.40
CA PRO A 23 -11.38 -0.08 10.66
C PRO A 23 -11.85 1.37 10.70
N THR A 24 -10.92 2.30 11.01
CA THR A 24 -11.22 3.74 11.10
C THR A 24 -10.60 4.57 9.99
N ALA A 25 -9.65 4.01 9.24
CA ALA A 25 -9.00 4.69 8.11
C ALA A 25 -8.38 3.70 7.11
N ILE A 26 -7.92 4.24 5.98
CA ILE A 26 -7.16 3.52 4.95
C ILE A 26 -5.84 4.27 4.71
N VAL A 27 -4.74 3.52 4.60
CA VAL A 27 -3.45 4.03 4.15
C VAL A 27 -2.98 3.26 2.91
N VAL A 28 -2.46 4.01 1.93
CA VAL A 28 -1.82 3.47 0.73
C VAL A 28 -0.33 3.74 0.83
N ILE A 29 0.48 2.68 0.76
CA ILE A 29 1.93 2.72 0.98
C ILE A 29 2.63 2.42 -0.33
N ALA A 30 3.32 3.43 -0.86
CA ALA A 30 4.22 3.32 -1.99
C ALA A 30 5.63 2.94 -1.52
N HIS A 31 6.33 2.14 -2.33
CA HIS A 31 7.73 1.81 -2.07
C HIS A 31 8.69 2.80 -2.77
N ALA A 32 9.97 2.74 -2.41
CA ALA A 32 11.02 3.52 -3.09
C ALA A 32 11.17 3.10 -4.57
N LEU A 33 11.94 3.85 -5.36
CA LEU A 33 12.13 3.57 -6.79
C LEU A 33 12.53 2.10 -7.07
N PRO A 34 11.86 1.40 -8.01
CA PRO A 34 12.19 0.03 -8.39
C PRO A 34 13.65 -0.14 -8.85
N THR A 35 14.20 0.86 -9.54
CA THR A 35 15.59 0.87 -10.04
C THR A 35 16.64 0.86 -8.93
N HIS A 36 16.24 1.12 -7.68
CA HIS A 36 17.09 1.03 -6.49
C HIS A 36 16.69 -0.15 -5.57
N GLY A 37 15.95 -1.13 -6.11
CA GLY A 37 15.51 -2.32 -5.37
C GLY A 37 14.28 -2.10 -4.47
N GLY A 38 13.58 -0.97 -4.61
CA GLY A 38 12.33 -0.74 -3.89
C GLY A 38 11.22 -1.67 -4.38
N THR A 39 10.55 -2.35 -3.45
CA THR A 39 9.37 -3.17 -3.73
C THR A 39 8.39 -3.05 -2.58
N MET A 40 7.13 -3.47 -2.77
CA MET A 40 6.19 -3.57 -1.65
C MET A 40 6.68 -4.53 -0.56
N ARG A 41 7.62 -5.44 -0.86
CA ARG A 41 8.11 -6.49 0.04
C ARG A 41 9.29 -6.05 0.92
N THR A 42 9.89 -4.89 0.68
CA THR A 42 11.00 -4.38 1.51
C THR A 42 10.58 -4.38 3.00
N PRO A 43 11.43 -4.84 3.94
CA PRO A 43 11.03 -5.02 5.34
C PRO A 43 10.41 -3.78 5.99
N ILE A 44 10.92 -2.58 5.68
CA ILE A 44 10.36 -1.33 6.19
C ILE A 44 8.92 -1.09 5.72
N MET A 45 8.55 -1.48 4.50
CA MET A 45 7.17 -1.39 4.00
C MET A 45 6.25 -2.33 4.78
N ALA A 46 6.72 -3.53 5.13
CA ALA A 46 5.97 -4.48 5.95
C ALA A 46 5.76 -3.94 7.38
N ALA A 47 6.81 -3.34 7.96
CA ALA A 47 6.77 -2.75 9.28
C ALA A 47 5.78 -1.57 9.37
N ILE A 48 5.80 -0.67 8.37
CA ILE A 48 4.83 0.45 8.30
C ILE A 48 3.41 -0.08 8.19
N ALA A 49 3.15 -1.04 7.28
CA ALA A 49 1.82 -1.61 7.12
C ALA A 49 1.31 -2.26 8.42
N ARG A 50 2.18 -2.95 9.16
CA ARG A 50 1.88 -3.53 10.47
C ARG A 50 1.51 -2.44 11.49
N ALA A 51 2.33 -1.39 11.60
CA ALA A 51 2.07 -0.29 12.54
C ALA A 51 0.76 0.46 12.25
N CYS A 52 0.38 0.59 10.97
CA CYS A 52 -0.90 1.17 10.59
C CYS A 52 -2.08 0.26 10.96
N ALA A 53 -1.97 -1.05 10.74
CA ALA A 53 -3.01 -1.99 11.14
C ALA A 53 -3.17 -2.07 12.68
N GLU A 54 -2.09 -1.96 13.43
CA GLU A 54 -2.12 -1.85 14.90
C GLU A 54 -2.85 -0.59 15.39
N ARG A 55 -2.98 0.45 14.54
CA ARG A 55 -3.79 1.65 14.80
C ARG A 55 -5.25 1.52 14.33
N GLY A 56 -5.66 0.37 13.81
CA GLY A 56 -7.02 0.15 13.30
C GLY A 56 -7.22 0.65 11.86
N TRP A 57 -6.17 0.70 11.04
CA TRP A 57 -6.28 1.14 9.64
C TRP A 57 -6.09 -0.02 8.65
N TYR A 58 -6.83 -0.02 7.56
CA TYR A 58 -6.47 -0.82 6.39
C TYR A 58 -5.15 -0.32 5.82
N ALA A 59 -4.20 -1.21 5.57
CA ALA A 59 -2.92 -0.84 4.96
C ALA A 59 -2.71 -1.57 3.64
N LEU A 60 -2.82 -0.84 2.53
CA LEU A 60 -2.57 -1.33 1.18
C LEU A 60 -1.15 -0.97 0.76
N ARG A 61 -0.40 -1.95 0.28
CA ARG A 61 0.90 -1.75 -0.38
C ARG A 61 0.92 -2.52 -1.69
N PHE A 62 1.56 -1.98 -2.72
CA PHE A 62 1.53 -2.52 -4.09
C PHE A 62 2.87 -2.29 -4.80
N ASN A 63 3.16 -3.09 -5.82
CA ASN A 63 4.32 -2.87 -6.68
C ASN A 63 3.99 -1.88 -7.81
N PHE A 64 4.86 -0.89 -8.03
CA PHE A 64 4.81 -0.07 -9.24
C PHE A 64 5.12 -0.90 -10.49
N ARG A 65 4.60 -0.44 -11.64
CA ARG A 65 4.97 -0.93 -12.96
C ARG A 65 6.32 -0.37 -13.42
#